data_AF-U2E8R1-F1
#
_entry.id   AF-U2E8R1-F1
#
_cell.length_a   1.000
_cell.length_b   1.000
_cell.length_c   1.000
_cell.angle_alpha   90.00
_cell.angle_beta   90.00
_cell.angle_gamma   90.00
#
_symmetry.space_group_name_H-M   'P 1'
#
loop_
_entity.id
_entity.type
_entity.pdbx_description
1 polymer ?
#
loop_
_entity_poly.entity_id
_entity_poly.type
_entity_poly.pdbx_seq_one_letter_code
_entity_poly.pdbx_strand_id
1 'polypeptide(L)'
;MNREERERYFKDKGRRSPIYMECMGEFNSIHLPDEVKTFKLNNRVIMAGHSDIILNWLKEHIDWIDYYKVEYNRSHVKDEQSKTYLQTEVCNQTQTTPNNINIRQKQITQNNITIDKKTIIKENVFIKKDTEIAGECVIGPNVQIGESCIIGEGCILSGTNKDKKKAITLGNRVTIQENVIILSGVRIGNDVTIKMGSIVSSDIPDHLVVAGIPAKRVEKNVDPTIGDHL
;
A
#
# COMPACT_ATOMS: atom_id res chain seq x y z
N MET A 1 -17.93 -13.02 -20.04
CA MET A 1 -18.69 -12.66 -18.84
C MET A 1 -19.07 -11.19 -18.91
N ASN A 2 -20.36 -10.90 -19.07
CA ASN A 2 -20.88 -9.54 -19.19
C ASN A 2 -20.94 -8.83 -17.80
N ARG A 3 -21.24 -7.52 -17.79
CA ARG A 3 -21.22 -6.70 -16.57
C ARG A 3 -22.19 -7.21 -15.49
N GLU A 4 -23.37 -7.67 -15.90
CA GLU A 4 -24.41 -8.18 -15.01
C GLU A 4 -24.04 -9.57 -14.44
N GLU A 5 -23.42 -10.42 -15.25
CA GLU A 5 -22.85 -11.71 -14.83
C GLU A 5 -21.70 -11.50 -13.85
N ARG A 6 -20.85 -10.49 -14.04
CA ARG A 6 -19.84 -10.07 -13.05
C ARG A 6 -20.48 -9.63 -11.75
N GLU A 7 -21.48 -8.76 -11.81
CA GLU A 7 -22.15 -8.25 -10.61
C GLU A 7 -22.88 -9.36 -9.83
N ARG A 8 -23.53 -10.32 -10.51
CA ARG A 8 -24.07 -11.53 -9.87
C ARG A 8 -22.97 -12.42 -9.28
N TYR A 9 -21.90 -12.66 -10.03
CA TYR A 9 -20.75 -13.45 -9.57
C TYR A 9 -20.12 -12.87 -8.29
N PHE A 10 -20.09 -11.54 -8.15
CA PHE A 10 -19.59 -10.86 -6.94
C PHE A 10 -20.64 -10.68 -5.83
N LYS A 11 -21.93 -10.87 -6.12
CA LYS A 11 -23.01 -10.84 -5.12
C LYS A 11 -23.16 -12.17 -4.39
N ASP A 12 -22.91 -13.27 -5.09
CA ASP A 12 -23.22 -14.64 -4.63
C ASP A 12 -22.11 -15.25 -3.75
N LYS A 13 -20.85 -14.84 -3.93
CA LYS A 13 -19.77 -15.15 -2.99
C LYS A 13 -19.70 -14.07 -1.92
N GLY A 14 -20.46 -14.26 -0.84
CA GLY A 14 -20.37 -13.44 0.37
C GLY A 14 -18.91 -13.15 0.72
N ARG A 15 -18.57 -11.88 0.94
CA ARG A 15 -17.20 -11.45 1.24
C ARG A 15 -16.76 -12.05 2.59
N ARG A 16 -16.09 -13.19 2.58
CA ARG A 16 -15.54 -13.82 3.79
C ARG A 16 -14.15 -13.25 4.08
N SER A 17 -14.01 -12.55 5.19
CA SER A 17 -12.74 -11.93 5.58
C SER A 17 -11.88 -12.96 6.32
N PRO A 18 -10.62 -13.19 5.93
CA PRO A 18 -9.74 -14.07 6.68
C PRO A 18 -9.37 -13.41 8.01
N ILE A 19 -9.49 -14.16 9.11
CA ILE A 19 -9.08 -13.71 10.44
C ILE A 19 -8.17 -14.74 11.08
N TYR A 20 -7.34 -14.24 11.98
CA TYR A 20 -6.58 -15.02 12.94
C TYR A 20 -7.19 -14.77 14.31
N MET A 21 -7.49 -15.83 15.05
CA MET A 21 -8.01 -15.72 16.42
C MET A 21 -7.18 -16.59 17.35
N GLU A 22 -6.77 -16.02 18.47
CA GLU A 22 -6.19 -16.73 19.59
C GLU A 22 -7.18 -16.66 20.74
N CYS A 23 -7.56 -17.78 21.33
CA CYS A 23 -8.37 -17.84 22.53
C CYS A 23 -7.75 -18.73 23.59
N MET A 24 -8.00 -18.38 24.85
CA MET A 24 -7.60 -19.13 26.03
C MET A 24 -8.84 -19.49 26.85
N GLY A 25 -8.86 -20.70 27.41
CA GLY A 25 -10.03 -21.27 28.09
C GLY A 25 -9.94 -22.78 28.24
N GLU A 26 -11.07 -23.42 28.55
CA GLU A 26 -11.15 -24.88 28.73
C GLU A 26 -11.65 -25.56 27.46
N PHE A 27 -10.73 -26.12 26.68
CA PHE A 27 -11.04 -26.66 25.35
C PHE A 27 -11.09 -28.18 25.26
N ASN A 28 -10.90 -28.91 26.36
CA ASN A 28 -10.71 -30.37 26.35
C ASN A 28 -11.86 -31.12 25.66
N SER A 29 -13.10 -30.65 25.85
CA SER A 29 -14.31 -31.26 25.31
C SER A 29 -14.97 -30.46 24.18
N ILE A 30 -14.34 -29.40 23.70
CA ILE A 30 -14.92 -28.52 22.67
C ILE A 30 -14.50 -29.00 21.27
N HIS A 31 -15.50 -29.15 20.40
CA HIS A 31 -15.28 -29.44 18.99
C HIS A 31 -14.84 -28.18 18.24
N LEU A 32 -13.70 -28.25 17.56
CA LEU A 32 -13.18 -27.15 16.75
C LEU A 32 -13.75 -27.23 15.33
N PRO A 33 -13.95 -26.10 14.61
CA PRO A 33 -14.53 -26.15 13.28
C PRO A 33 -13.57 -26.78 12.27
N ASP A 34 -14.03 -27.78 11.52
CA ASP A 34 -13.21 -28.53 10.54
C ASP A 34 -12.75 -27.66 9.35
N GLU A 35 -13.54 -26.64 9.01
CA GLU A 35 -13.28 -25.74 7.87
C GLU A 35 -12.18 -24.70 8.13
N VAL A 36 -11.65 -24.60 9.36
CA VAL A 36 -10.63 -23.63 9.74
C VAL A 36 -9.37 -24.33 10.23
N LYS A 37 -8.21 -23.75 9.95
CA LYS A 37 -6.95 -24.28 10.48
C LYS A 37 -6.90 -24.01 11.97
N THR A 38 -6.77 -25.06 12.77
CA THR A 38 -6.71 -24.94 14.22
C THR A 38 -5.40 -25.50 14.77
N PHE A 39 -4.90 -24.86 15.81
CA PHE A 39 -3.80 -25.35 16.64
C PHE A 39 -4.25 -25.27 18.09
N LYS A 40 -4.33 -26.42 18.77
CA LYS A 40 -4.76 -26.52 20.16
C LYS A 40 -3.58 -26.93 21.04
N LEU A 41 -3.39 -26.21 22.14
CA LEU A 41 -2.37 -26.46 23.14
C LEU A 41 -2.98 -26.27 24.53
N ASN A 42 -3.34 -27.36 25.21
CA ASN A 42 -3.97 -27.35 26.54
C ASN A 42 -5.14 -26.33 26.63
N ASN A 43 -4.88 -25.18 27.23
CA ASN A 43 -5.81 -24.09 27.49
C ASN A 43 -5.77 -22.97 26.43
N ARG A 44 -5.14 -23.20 25.27
CA ARG A 44 -5.04 -22.23 24.17
C ARG A 44 -5.47 -22.87 22.86
N VAL A 45 -6.26 -22.14 22.09
CA VAL A 45 -6.61 -22.48 20.71
C VAL A 45 -6.28 -21.30 19.80
N ILE A 46 -5.65 -21.60 18.68
CA ILE A 46 -5.37 -20.66 17.61
C ILE A 46 -6.17 -21.12 16.39
N MET A 47 -6.91 -20.20 15.77
CA MET A 47 -7.70 -20.42 14.58
C MET A 47 -7.30 -19.46 13.47
N ALA A 48 -7.12 -19.98 12.26
CA ALA A 48 -6.92 -19.19 11.05
C ALA A 48 -7.90 -19.65 9.97
N GLY A 49 -8.76 -18.74 9.51
CA GLY A 49 -9.86 -19.12 8.63
C GLY A 49 -10.82 -17.96 8.36
N HIS A 50 -12.00 -18.28 7.86
CA HIS A 50 -13.01 -17.28 7.50
C HIS A 50 -13.73 -16.72 8.74
N SER A 51 -13.96 -15.41 8.74
CA SER A 51 -14.54 -14.67 9.87
C SER A 51 -15.92 -15.16 10.27
N ASP A 52 -16.77 -15.53 9.32
CA ASP A 52 -18.12 -16.03 9.60
C ASP A 52 -18.09 -17.33 10.40
N ILE A 53 -17.18 -18.25 10.04
CA ILE A 53 -17.04 -19.54 10.73
C ILE A 53 -16.45 -19.34 12.12
N ILE A 54 -15.34 -18.62 12.23
CA ILE A 54 -14.62 -18.43 13.51
C ILE A 54 -15.45 -17.61 14.51
N LEU A 55 -16.13 -16.56 14.05
CA LEU A 55 -16.94 -15.71 14.93
C LEU A 55 -18.25 -16.38 15.35
N ASN A 56 -18.84 -17.23 14.50
CA ASN A 56 -20.00 -18.03 14.92
C ASN A 56 -19.59 -19.07 15.96
N TRP A 57 -18.50 -19.79 15.73
CA TRP A 57 -17.95 -20.72 16.70
C TRP A 57 -17.63 -20.04 18.04
N LEU A 58 -17.01 -18.85 18.00
CA LEU A 58 -16.70 -18.06 19.20
C LEU A 58 -17.97 -17.74 20.00
N LYS A 59 -19.05 -17.34 19.33
CA LYS A 59 -20.33 -17.02 19.98
C LYS A 59 -20.96 -18.25 20.64
N GLU A 60 -20.89 -19.40 20.00
CA GLU A 60 -21.45 -20.67 20.52
C GLU A 60 -20.68 -21.19 21.74
N HIS A 61 -19.41 -20.82 21.89
CA HIS A 61 -18.52 -21.36 22.92
C HIS A 61 -17.96 -20.29 23.86
N ILE A 62 -18.58 -19.10 23.89
CA ILE A 62 -18.06 -17.94 24.63
C ILE A 62 -17.95 -18.19 26.13
N ASP A 63 -18.84 -19.02 26.69
CA ASP A 63 -18.89 -19.33 28.12
C ASP A 63 -17.66 -20.13 28.62
N TRP A 64 -16.90 -20.74 27.70
CA TRP A 64 -15.73 -21.57 28.00
C TRP A 64 -14.41 -20.85 27.73
N ILE A 65 -14.47 -19.56 27.36
CA ILE A 65 -13.34 -18.76 26.89
C ILE A 65 -13.09 -17.62 27.88
N ASP A 66 -11.94 -17.68 28.56
CA ASP A 66 -11.50 -16.66 29.50
C ASP A 66 -10.96 -15.41 28.78
N TYR A 67 -10.35 -15.62 27.60
CA TYR A 67 -9.73 -14.56 26.82
C TYR A 67 -9.74 -14.90 25.34
N TYR A 68 -9.96 -13.89 24.49
CA TYR A 68 -9.75 -14.03 23.06
C TYR A 68 -9.17 -12.76 22.43
N LYS A 69 -8.41 -12.93 21.36
CA LYS A 69 -7.84 -11.89 20.52
C LYS A 69 -8.13 -12.23 19.07
N VAL A 70 -8.78 -11.32 18.36
CA VAL A 70 -9.05 -11.44 16.92
C VAL A 70 -8.20 -10.44 16.15
N GLU A 71 -7.40 -10.93 15.22
CA GLU A 71 -6.67 -10.14 14.24
C GLU A 71 -7.30 -10.28 12.86
N TYR A 72 -7.81 -9.16 12.35
CA TYR A 72 -8.30 -9.09 10.98
C TYR A 72 -7.12 -8.88 10.04
N ASN A 73 -6.86 -9.85 9.17
CA ASN A 73 -5.93 -9.63 8.06
C ASN A 73 -6.64 -8.77 7.02
N ARG A 74 -6.38 -7.46 7.01
CA ARG A 74 -6.98 -6.49 6.06
C ARG A 74 -6.52 -6.70 4.60
N SER A 75 -5.76 -7.74 4.30
CA SER A 75 -5.30 -8.07 2.95
C SER A 75 -6.38 -8.83 2.19
N HIS A 76 -7.30 -8.10 1.54
CA HIS A 76 -8.19 -8.69 0.53
C HIS A 76 -7.39 -9.03 -0.73
N VAL A 77 -6.77 -10.20 -0.75
CA VAL A 77 -6.08 -10.72 -1.94
C VAL A 77 -7.02 -11.68 -2.67
N LYS A 78 -7.28 -11.40 -3.96
CA LYS A 78 -8.32 -12.06 -4.78
C LYS A 78 -7.80 -13.19 -5.68
N ASP A 79 -6.52 -13.55 -5.59
CA ASP A 79 -5.91 -14.60 -6.41
C ASP A 79 -5.41 -15.77 -5.55
N GLU A 80 -5.78 -17.00 -5.91
CA GLU A 80 -5.28 -18.24 -5.30
C GLU A 80 -3.76 -18.41 -5.48
N GLN A 81 -3.16 -17.74 -6.47
CA GLN A 81 -1.71 -17.67 -6.65
C GLN A 81 -1.01 -16.65 -5.75
N SER A 82 -1.77 -15.84 -5.00
CA SER A 82 -1.29 -14.76 -4.15
C SER A 82 -1.61 -15.02 -2.68
N LYS A 83 -1.32 -16.24 -2.20
CA LYS A 83 -1.26 -16.51 -0.76
C LYS A 83 -0.03 -15.80 -0.16
N THR A 84 -0.18 -14.54 0.21
CA THR A 84 0.79 -13.86 1.08
C THR A 84 0.61 -14.41 2.49
N TYR A 85 1.49 -15.32 2.89
CA TYR A 85 1.70 -15.64 4.30
C TYR A 85 2.30 -14.40 4.97
N LEU A 86 1.65 -13.89 6.02
CA LEU A 86 2.32 -13.01 6.97
C LEU A 86 3.25 -13.90 7.82
N GLN A 87 4.43 -14.19 7.29
CA GLN A 87 5.57 -14.51 8.14
C GLN A 87 6.26 -13.19 8.47
N THR A 88 6.31 -12.86 9.76
CA THR A 88 7.28 -11.87 10.23
C THR A 88 8.64 -12.56 10.21
N GLU A 89 9.27 -12.59 9.05
CA GLU A 89 10.71 -12.83 8.98
C GLU A 89 11.40 -11.47 9.05
N VAL A 90 12.22 -11.28 10.09
CA VAL A 90 13.34 -10.36 10.01
C VAL A 90 14.29 -10.96 8.98
N CYS A 91 14.07 -10.62 7.70
CA CYS A 91 14.84 -11.16 6.61
C CYS A 91 16.14 -10.35 6.48
N ASN A 92 17.24 -10.90 6.99
CA ASN A 92 18.60 -10.36 6.83
C ASN A 92 19.21 -10.68 5.45
N GLN A 93 18.44 -11.23 4.50
CA GLN A 93 18.90 -11.42 3.12
C GLN A 93 17.80 -11.15 2.10
N THR A 94 18.19 -10.40 1.07
CA THR A 94 17.41 -9.90 -0.05
C THR A 94 16.71 -10.99 -0.86
N GLN A 95 15.39 -10.84 -1.05
CA GLN A 95 14.67 -11.42 -2.19
C GLN A 95 13.96 -10.31 -2.97
N THR A 96 14.33 -10.15 -4.23
CA THR A 96 13.46 -9.60 -5.26
C THR A 96 12.26 -10.52 -5.41
N THR A 97 11.06 -10.09 -5.01
CA THR A 97 9.83 -10.81 -5.34
C THR A 97 9.03 -10.06 -6.40
N PRO A 98 8.55 -10.76 -7.44
CA PRO A 98 7.61 -10.20 -8.40
C PRO A 98 6.23 -10.17 -7.76
N ASN A 99 5.73 -8.97 -7.48
CA ASN A 99 4.39 -8.62 -7.01
C ASN A 99 4.13 -8.62 -5.48
N ASN A 100 3.45 -7.53 -5.06
CA ASN A 100 2.81 -7.23 -3.77
C ASN A 100 3.74 -6.86 -2.60
N ILE A 101 4.00 -5.56 -2.39
CA ILE A 101 4.73 -5.09 -1.20
C ILE A 101 3.88 -4.13 -0.37
N ASN A 102 3.66 -4.53 0.88
CA ASN A 102 3.03 -3.77 1.96
C ASN A 102 4.14 -3.47 2.99
N ILE A 103 4.60 -2.22 3.13
CA ILE A 103 5.83 -1.91 3.89
C ILE A 103 5.48 -1.33 5.27
N ARG A 104 5.91 -2.03 6.33
CA ARG A 104 5.76 -1.59 7.73
C ARG A 104 7.07 -1.20 8.44
N GLN A 105 8.22 -1.23 7.77
CA GLN A 105 9.49 -0.70 8.30
C GLN A 105 10.41 -0.23 7.14
N LYS A 106 11.25 0.78 7.41
CA LYS A 106 12.23 1.34 6.45
C LYS A 106 13.11 0.22 5.89
N GLN A 107 12.96 -0.08 4.60
CA GLN A 107 13.83 -1.04 3.89
C GLN A 107 14.69 -0.28 2.88
N ILE A 108 16.00 -0.49 2.97
CA ILE A 108 16.98 -0.11 1.95
C ILE A 108 17.20 -1.36 1.09
N THR A 109 16.89 -1.27 -0.21
CA THR A 109 17.10 -2.40 -1.14
C THR A 109 18.45 -2.28 -1.87
N GLN A 110 18.89 -3.37 -2.53
CA GLN A 110 20.18 -3.48 -3.27
C GLN A 110 20.41 -2.45 -4.39
N ASN A 111 19.44 -1.56 -4.66
CA ASN A 111 19.52 -0.49 -5.64
C ASN A 111 19.40 0.91 -5.02
N ASN A 112 19.68 1.04 -3.70
CA ASN A 112 19.56 2.29 -2.95
C ASN A 112 18.17 2.93 -3.06
N ILE A 113 17.12 2.09 -3.08
CA ILE A 113 15.74 2.56 -3.00
C ILE A 113 15.35 2.52 -1.52
N THR A 114 14.91 3.66 -1.01
CA THR A 114 14.42 3.81 0.36
C THR A 114 12.94 4.10 0.34
N ILE A 115 12.15 3.31 1.07
CA ILE A 115 10.72 3.57 1.27
C ILE A 115 10.46 3.65 2.77
N ASP A 116 9.90 4.77 3.22
CA ASP A 116 9.66 5.03 4.62
C ASP A 116 8.28 4.52 5.09
N LYS A 117 8.04 4.58 6.39
CA LYS A 117 6.91 3.93 7.06
C LYS A 117 5.56 4.47 6.60
N LYS A 118 4.54 3.61 6.70
CA LYS A 118 3.13 3.91 6.39
C LYS A 118 2.86 4.32 4.93
N THR A 119 3.85 4.19 4.04
CA THR A 119 3.65 4.35 2.61
C THR A 119 2.97 3.11 2.03
N ILE A 120 1.92 3.35 1.24
CA ILE A 120 1.14 2.31 0.56
C ILE A 120 1.57 2.27 -0.90
N ILE A 121 2.07 1.12 -1.35
CA ILE A 121 2.41 0.88 -2.76
C ILE A 121 1.44 -0.17 -3.29
N LYS A 122 0.73 0.16 -4.37
CA LYS A 122 -0.21 -0.76 -5.03
C LYS A 122 0.51 -1.62 -6.07
N GLU A 123 -0.24 -2.54 -6.68
CA GLU A 123 0.30 -3.50 -7.65
C GLU A 123 0.85 -2.88 -8.94
N ASN A 124 1.84 -3.54 -9.54
CA ASN A 124 2.54 -3.15 -10.77
C ASN A 124 3.27 -1.79 -10.71
N VAL A 125 3.73 -1.36 -9.53
CA VAL A 125 4.57 -0.17 -9.40
C VAL A 125 6.02 -0.52 -9.72
N PHE A 126 6.66 0.29 -10.56
CA PHE A 126 8.08 0.17 -10.90
C PHE A 126 8.83 1.37 -10.35
N ILE A 127 9.83 1.11 -9.51
CA ILE A 127 10.70 2.14 -8.91
C ILE A 127 12.12 1.82 -9.33
N LYS A 128 12.80 2.77 -9.98
CA LYS A 128 14.20 2.60 -10.35
C LYS A 128 15.14 3.04 -9.22
N LYS A 129 16.42 2.70 -9.37
CA LYS A 129 17.49 2.90 -8.38
C LYS A 129 17.63 4.34 -7.89
N ASP A 130 18.27 4.48 -6.73
CA ASP A 130 18.59 5.76 -6.08
C ASP A 130 17.36 6.63 -5.78
N THR A 131 16.18 6.02 -5.65
CA THR A 131 14.92 6.72 -5.41
C THR A 131 14.50 6.64 -3.96
N GLU A 132 14.06 7.75 -3.41
CA GLU A 132 13.57 7.86 -2.04
C GLU A 132 12.08 8.20 -2.02
N ILE A 133 11.31 7.42 -1.25
CA ILE A 133 9.89 7.66 -0.98
C ILE A 133 9.73 7.82 0.53
N ALA A 134 9.41 9.03 0.96
CA ALA A 134 9.14 9.35 2.35
C ALA A 134 7.86 8.69 2.87
N GLY A 135 7.54 8.93 4.13
CA GLY A 135 6.44 8.27 4.82
C GLY A 135 5.07 8.68 4.30
N GLU A 136 4.05 7.93 4.72
CA GLU A 136 2.63 8.29 4.55
C GLU A 136 2.20 8.57 3.09
N CYS A 137 2.97 8.10 2.12
CA CYS A 137 2.65 8.27 0.70
C CYS A 137 1.67 7.19 0.21
N VAL A 138 0.94 7.48 -0.86
CA VAL A 138 0.10 6.50 -1.56
C VAL A 138 0.51 6.44 -3.02
N ILE A 139 1.15 5.35 -3.41
CA ILE A 139 1.53 5.06 -4.79
C ILE A 139 0.49 4.16 -5.42
N GLY A 140 -0.26 4.71 -6.37
CA GLY A 140 -1.30 4.02 -7.13
C GLY A 140 -0.77 2.87 -7.98
N PRO A 141 -1.64 2.00 -8.51
CA PRO A 141 -1.20 0.88 -9.32
C PRO A 141 -0.64 1.35 -10.67
N ASN A 142 0.26 0.55 -11.25
CA ASN A 142 0.91 0.78 -12.54
C ASN A 142 1.77 2.05 -12.62
N VAL A 143 2.09 2.69 -11.49
CA VAL A 143 2.94 3.89 -11.45
C VAL A 143 4.38 3.50 -11.78
N GLN A 144 5.03 4.31 -12.62
CA GLN A 144 6.43 4.15 -13.00
C GLN A 144 7.24 5.34 -12.50
N ILE A 145 8.27 5.09 -11.71
CA ILE A 145 9.15 6.10 -11.12
C ILE A 145 10.57 5.90 -11.66
N GLY A 146 11.13 6.97 -12.25
CA GLY A 146 12.49 7.00 -12.78
C GLY A 146 13.58 6.91 -11.71
N GLU A 147 14.83 7.09 -12.12
CA GLU A 147 16.02 7.01 -11.25
C GLU A 147 16.23 8.32 -10.49
N SER A 148 16.82 8.23 -9.29
CA SER A 148 17.22 9.39 -8.51
C SER A 148 16.07 10.33 -8.16
N CYS A 149 14.86 9.80 -7.98
CA CYS A 149 13.68 10.58 -7.63
C CYS A 149 13.55 10.74 -6.10
N ILE A 150 12.96 11.85 -5.66
CA ILE A 150 12.63 12.09 -4.26
C ILE A 150 11.14 12.37 -4.18
N ILE A 151 10.42 11.59 -3.37
CA ILE A 151 9.00 11.74 -3.11
C ILE A 151 8.82 12.09 -1.64
N GLY A 152 8.41 13.32 -1.36
CA GLY A 152 8.17 13.86 -0.02
C GLY A 152 6.98 13.23 0.67
N GLU A 153 6.90 13.44 1.99
CA GLU A 153 5.90 12.80 2.85
C GLU A 153 4.46 13.16 2.45
N GLY A 154 3.54 12.20 2.60
CA GLY A 154 2.10 12.44 2.35
C GLY A 154 1.72 12.58 0.88
N CYS A 155 2.62 12.30 -0.07
CA CYS A 155 2.33 12.41 -1.50
C CYS A 155 1.37 11.32 -1.99
N ILE A 156 0.48 11.68 -2.90
CA ILE A 156 -0.49 10.76 -3.51
C ILE A 156 -0.31 10.73 -5.02
N LEU A 157 0.15 9.59 -5.54
CA LEU A 157 0.21 9.31 -6.97
C LEU A 157 -1.03 8.49 -7.33
N SER A 158 -2.07 9.14 -7.81
CA SER A 158 -3.40 8.56 -8.04
C SER A 158 -3.44 7.65 -9.27
N GLY A 159 -2.65 6.58 -9.33
CA GLY A 159 -2.77 5.55 -10.37
C GLY A 159 -4.17 4.92 -10.39
N THR A 160 -4.63 4.46 -11.56
CA THR A 160 -5.92 3.78 -11.72
C THR A 160 -5.77 2.45 -12.45
N ASN A 161 -6.56 1.45 -12.03
CA ASN A 161 -6.62 0.12 -12.64
C ASN A 161 -7.60 0.03 -13.82
N LYS A 162 -8.38 1.09 -14.10
CA LYS A 162 -9.45 1.02 -15.10
C LYS A 162 -8.94 1.03 -16.54
N ASP A 163 -7.80 1.67 -16.81
CA ASP A 163 -7.21 1.76 -18.15
C ASP A 163 -5.67 1.79 -18.08
N LYS A 164 -4.95 0.92 -18.79
CA LYS A 164 -3.47 0.94 -18.89
C LYS A 164 -2.91 2.30 -19.34
N LYS A 165 -3.72 3.11 -20.03
CA LYS A 165 -3.37 4.45 -20.52
C LYS A 165 -3.36 5.55 -19.45
N LYS A 166 -3.72 5.25 -18.20
CA LYS A 166 -3.83 6.22 -17.10
C LYS A 166 -2.81 5.98 -15.98
N ALA A 167 -1.71 5.29 -16.29
CA ALA A 167 -0.57 5.17 -15.39
C ALA A 167 0.14 6.53 -15.26
N ILE A 168 0.65 6.82 -14.06
CA ILE A 168 1.53 7.97 -13.84
C ILE A 168 2.96 7.53 -14.17
N THR A 169 3.69 8.35 -14.91
CA THR A 169 5.10 8.11 -15.22
C THR A 169 5.92 9.31 -14.75
N LEU A 170 6.92 9.07 -13.91
CA LEU A 170 7.94 10.05 -13.57
C LEU A 170 9.23 9.74 -14.35
N GLY A 171 9.83 10.78 -14.94
CA GLY A 171 11.19 10.75 -15.44
C GLY A 171 12.22 10.59 -14.33
N ASN A 172 13.49 10.82 -14.65
CA ASN A 172 14.59 10.74 -13.70
C ASN A 172 14.78 12.09 -12.98
N ARG A 173 15.37 12.06 -11.78
CA ARG A 173 15.70 13.26 -10.98
C ARG A 173 14.49 14.16 -10.70
N VAL A 174 13.31 13.55 -10.57
CA VAL A 174 12.09 14.27 -10.20
C VAL A 174 12.06 14.44 -8.68
N THR A 175 11.87 15.68 -8.23
CA THR A 175 11.66 16.01 -6.82
C THR A 175 10.21 16.42 -6.61
N ILE A 176 9.48 15.63 -5.85
CA ILE A 176 8.12 15.91 -5.41
C ILE A 176 8.18 16.28 -3.93
N GLN A 177 7.82 17.50 -3.59
CA GLN A 177 7.74 17.94 -2.18
C GLN A 177 6.49 17.40 -1.48
N GLU A 178 6.37 17.65 -0.19
CA GLU A 178 5.36 17.09 0.70
C GLU A 178 3.92 17.41 0.26
N ASN A 179 3.00 16.47 0.53
CA ASN A 179 1.56 16.61 0.32
C ASN A 179 1.14 16.97 -1.12
N VAL A 180 1.92 16.55 -2.12
CA VAL A 180 1.56 16.72 -3.53
C VAL A 180 0.62 15.60 -3.99
N ILE A 181 -0.36 15.95 -4.82
CA ILE A 181 -1.27 15.01 -5.48
C ILE A 181 -1.00 15.03 -6.99
N ILE A 182 -0.69 13.87 -7.57
CA ILE A 182 -0.57 13.67 -9.01
C ILE A 182 -1.77 12.86 -9.50
N LEU A 183 -2.51 13.40 -10.47
CA LEU A 183 -3.69 12.74 -11.03
C LEU A 183 -3.30 11.63 -12.02
N SER A 184 -4.21 10.67 -12.19
CA SER A 184 -3.99 9.51 -13.08
C SER A 184 -3.64 9.94 -14.51
N GLY A 185 -2.66 9.28 -15.12
CA GLY A 185 -2.31 9.49 -16.53
C GLY A 185 -1.32 10.62 -16.80
N VAL A 186 -0.91 11.36 -15.76
CA VAL A 186 0.08 12.42 -15.89
C VAL A 186 1.48 11.85 -16.12
N ARG A 187 2.20 12.43 -17.08
CA ARG A 187 3.63 12.22 -17.33
C ARG A 187 4.43 13.41 -16.80
N ILE A 188 5.40 13.11 -15.96
CA ILE A 188 6.38 14.09 -15.47
C ILE A 188 7.71 13.82 -16.15
N GLY A 189 8.27 14.85 -16.76
CA GLY A 189 9.57 14.84 -17.39
C GLY A 189 10.74 14.64 -16.42
N ASN A 190 11.95 14.68 -16.94
CA ASN A 190 13.17 14.62 -16.14
C ASN A 190 13.46 15.96 -15.45
N ASP A 191 14.17 15.94 -14.32
CA ASP A 191 14.66 17.16 -13.65
C ASP A 191 13.54 18.13 -13.26
N VAL A 192 12.34 17.60 -12.95
CA VAL A 192 11.18 18.39 -12.55
C VAL A 192 11.15 18.53 -11.03
N THR A 193 10.85 19.74 -10.54
CA THR A 193 10.51 19.98 -9.13
C THR A 193 9.05 20.37 -8.99
N ILE A 194 8.30 19.63 -8.16
CA ILE A 194 6.90 19.91 -7.84
C ILE A 194 6.85 20.42 -6.40
N LYS A 195 6.40 21.66 -6.20
CA LYS A 195 6.35 22.29 -4.87
C LYS A 195 5.26 21.71 -3.99
N MET A 196 5.44 21.86 -2.67
CA MET A 196 4.57 21.28 -1.65
C MET A 196 3.08 21.67 -1.85
N GLY A 197 2.17 20.74 -1.55
CA GLY A 197 0.73 20.97 -1.61
C GLY A 197 0.15 21.15 -3.02
N SER A 198 0.93 20.94 -4.09
CA SER A 198 0.44 21.05 -5.46
C SER A 198 -0.50 19.93 -5.89
N ILE A 199 -1.41 20.25 -6.81
CA ILE A 199 -2.21 19.25 -7.54
C ILE A 199 -1.81 19.28 -9.02
N VAL A 200 -1.20 18.20 -9.49
CA VAL A 200 -0.77 18.06 -10.87
C VAL A 200 -1.84 17.34 -11.68
N SER A 201 -2.48 18.09 -12.59
CA SER A 201 -3.58 17.60 -13.42
C SER A 201 -3.22 17.42 -14.90
N SER A 202 -2.00 17.76 -15.31
CA SER A 202 -1.53 17.68 -16.70
C SER A 202 -0.03 17.37 -16.75
N ASP A 203 0.43 16.88 -17.89
CA ASP A 203 1.83 16.54 -18.13
C ASP A 203 2.75 17.74 -17.89
N ILE A 204 3.94 17.46 -17.35
CA ILE A 204 4.97 18.45 -17.03
C ILE A 204 6.23 18.11 -17.83
N PRO A 205 6.68 18.97 -18.76
CA PRO A 205 7.94 18.81 -19.47
C PRO A 205 9.17 18.82 -18.55
N ASP A 206 10.30 18.36 -19.10
CA ASP A 206 11.60 18.32 -18.43
C ASP A 206 12.05 19.71 -17.91
N HIS A 207 12.86 19.72 -16.85
CA HIS A 207 13.54 20.90 -16.29
C HIS A 207 12.63 22.01 -15.75
N LEU A 208 11.37 21.69 -15.39
CA LEU A 208 10.43 22.66 -14.86
C LEU A 208 10.33 22.61 -13.34
N VAL A 209 10.08 23.79 -12.75
CA VAL A 209 9.55 23.91 -11.39
C VAL A 209 8.09 24.28 -11.50
N VAL A 210 7.20 23.56 -10.82
CA VAL A 210 5.77 23.85 -10.80
C VAL A 210 5.25 23.99 -9.37
N ALA A 211 4.18 24.78 -9.20
CA ALA A 211 3.50 24.97 -7.92
C ALA A 211 2.01 25.30 -8.12
N GLY A 212 1.21 25.18 -7.06
CA GLY A 212 -0.21 25.56 -7.03
C GLY A 212 -1.21 24.45 -7.35
N ILE A 213 -2.48 24.85 -7.41
CA ILE A 213 -3.66 24.00 -7.65
C ILE A 213 -4.56 24.68 -8.70
N PRO A 214 -4.60 24.22 -9.97
CA PRO A 214 -3.71 23.19 -10.54
C PRO A 214 -2.26 23.70 -10.66
N ALA A 215 -1.31 22.78 -10.62
CA ALA A 215 0.11 23.08 -10.69
C ALA A 215 0.47 23.76 -12.02
N LYS A 216 1.15 24.91 -11.94
CA LYS A 216 1.64 25.67 -13.09
C LYS A 216 3.12 25.94 -12.94
N ARG A 217 3.79 26.18 -14.06
CA ARG A 217 5.20 26.58 -14.09
C ARG A 217 5.41 27.81 -13.21
N VAL A 218 6.43 27.74 -12.37
CA VAL A 218 6.95 28.87 -11.60
C VAL A 218 8.10 29.49 -12.38
N GLU A 219 8.01 30.77 -12.68
CA GLU A 219 9.14 31.52 -13.23
C GLU A 219 10.18 31.74 -12.12
N LYS A 220 11.46 31.65 -12.48
CA LYS A 220 12.53 32.08 -11.57
C LYS A 220 12.45 33.60 -11.44
N ASN A 221 11.66 34.10 -10.52
CA ASN A 221 11.90 35.43 -9.98
C ASN A 221 13.18 35.32 -9.15
N VAL A 222 14.30 35.70 -9.76
CA VAL A 222 15.50 36.07 -9.03
C VAL A 222 15.14 37.38 -8.33
N ASP A 223 14.92 37.32 -7.02
CA ASP A 223 15.39 38.34 -6.07
C ASP A 223 15.07 37.94 -4.62
N PRO A 224 16.09 37.55 -3.84
CA PRO A 224 16.05 37.61 -2.38
C PRO A 224 16.85 38.83 -1.87
N THR A 225 16.81 39.98 -2.53
CA THR A 225 17.44 41.24 -2.05
C THR A 225 16.64 41.94 -0.93
N ILE A 226 15.83 41.19 -0.17
CA ILE A 226 15.21 41.66 1.07
C ILE A 226 15.28 40.49 2.07
N GLY A 227 16.08 40.51 3.13
CA GLY A 227 16.92 41.58 3.63
C GLY A 227 18.18 41.04 4.32
N ASP A 228 19.30 41.62 3.94
CA ASP A 228 20.37 41.87 4.88
C ASP A 228 20.01 43.15 5.63
N HIS A 229 19.98 43.04 6.95
CA HIS A 229 20.03 44.09 7.96
C HIS A 229 20.00 45.55 7.47
N LEU A 230 18.94 46.28 7.84
CA LEU A 230 18.98 47.62 8.46
C LEU A 230 17.58 48.00 8.97
#